data_AF-A0A926CT02-F1
#
_entry.id   AF-A0A926CT02-F1
#
_cell.length_a   1.000
_cell.length_b   1.000
_cell.length_c   1.000
_cell.angle_alpha   90.00
_cell.angle_beta   90.00
_cell.angle_gamma   90.00
#
_symmetry.space_group_name_H-M   'P 1'
#
loop_
_entity.id
_entity.type
_entity.pdbx_description
1 polymer ?
#
loop_
_entity_poly.entity_id
_entity_poly.type
_entity_poly.pdbx_seq_one_letter_code
_entity_poly.pdbx_strand_id
1 'polypeptide(L)' 'MVEPKTANGLAQAYGEGNIQALSQMEHVRKRPGMYVGGTDIRALHHLIYEVVDNSIDEALAGRCDHILVTLHDD' A
#
# COMPACT_ATOMS: atom_id res chain seq x y z
N MET A 1 -53.01 -18.19 -11.80
CA MET A 1 -52.43 -16.95 -12.38
C MET A 1 -51.41 -16.44 -11.38
N VAL A 2 -50.12 -16.62 -11.67
CA VAL A 2 -49.02 -16.22 -10.79
C VAL A 2 -48.48 -14.91 -11.35
N GLU A 3 -48.59 -13.84 -10.57
CA GLU A 3 -48.02 -12.53 -10.90
C GLU A 3 -46.48 -12.62 -10.94
N PRO A 4 -45.80 -12.02 -11.93
CA PRO A 4 -44.35 -11.96 -11.92
C PRO A 4 -43.89 -10.94 -10.88
N LYS A 5 -43.16 -11.40 -9.87
CA LYS A 5 -42.40 -10.55 -8.95
C LYS A 5 -41.35 -9.78 -9.76
N THR A 6 -41.59 -8.50 -10.02
CA THR A 6 -40.58 -7.58 -10.55
C THR A 6 -39.48 -7.40 -9.50
N ALA A 7 -38.28 -7.90 -9.81
CA ALA A 7 -37.08 -7.62 -9.02
C ALA A 7 -36.75 -6.13 -9.16
N ASN A 8 -37.24 -5.34 -8.22
CA ASN A 8 -36.90 -3.94 -8.10
C ASN A 8 -35.53 -3.83 -7.41
N GLY A 9 -34.50 -3.58 -8.23
CA GLY A 9 -33.15 -3.31 -7.79
C GLY A 9 -32.36 -2.94 -9.02
N LEU A 10 -32.30 -1.64 -9.32
CA LEU A 10 -31.49 -1.07 -10.40
C LEU A 10 -30.07 -1.64 -10.28
N ALA A 11 -29.75 -2.67 -11.06
CA ALA A 11 -28.39 -3.14 -11.22
C ALA A 11 -27.63 -1.96 -11.83
N GLN A 12 -26.79 -1.31 -11.02
CA GLN A 12 -25.89 -0.29 -11.53
C GLN A 12 -25.10 -0.93 -12.66
N ALA A 13 -25.35 -0.48 -13.89
CA ALA A 13 -24.75 -1.09 -15.07
C ALA A 13 -23.23 -0.96 -14.94
N TYR A 14 -22.54 -2.11 -14.85
CA TYR A 14 -21.09 -2.14 -14.84
C TYR A 14 -20.59 -1.67 -16.22
N GLY A 15 -19.82 -0.59 -16.24
CA GLY A 15 -19.31 0.05 -17.44
C GLY A 15 -17.96 0.72 -17.22
N GLU A 16 -17.52 1.52 -18.17
CA GLU A 16 -16.20 2.18 -18.16
C GLU A 16 -15.95 3.04 -16.91
N GLY A 17 -16.99 3.72 -16.40
CA GLY A 17 -16.89 4.56 -15.20
C GLY A 17 -16.61 3.79 -13.90
N ASN A 18 -16.68 2.45 -13.90
CA ASN A 18 -16.32 1.63 -12.75
C ASN A 18 -14.81 1.33 -12.68
N ILE A 19 -14.05 1.69 -13.71
CA ILE A 19 -12.59 1.55 -13.72
C ILE A 19 -11.97 2.78 -13.06
N GLN A 20 -11.26 2.55 -11.96
CA GLN A 20 -10.54 3.60 -11.24
C GLN A 20 -9.04 3.48 -11.51
N ALA A 21 -8.46 4.50 -12.13
CA ALA A 21 -7.03 4.72 -12.11
C ALA A 21 -6.64 5.35 -10.76
N LEU A 22 -5.70 4.73 -10.05
CA LEU A 22 -5.14 5.27 -8.81
C LEU A 22 -3.81 5.94 -9.13
N SER A 23 -3.54 7.07 -8.47
CA SER A 23 -2.23 7.71 -8.57
C SER A 23 -1.13 6.84 -7.92
N GLN A 24 0.13 7.25 -8.12
CA GLN A 24 1.30 6.51 -7.64
C GLN A 24 1.30 6.29 -6.12
N MET A 25 0.77 7.21 -5.31
CA MET A 25 0.75 7.02 -3.86
C MET A 25 -0.55 6.38 -3.37
N GLU A 26 -1.66 6.60 -4.08
CA GLU A 26 -2.96 6.08 -3.65
C GLU A 26 -3.03 4.57 -3.70
N HIS A 27 -2.42 3.94 -4.71
CA HIS A 27 -2.47 2.50 -4.84
C HIS A 27 -1.62 1.79 -3.77
N VAL A 28 -0.46 2.36 -3.40
CA VAL A 28 0.37 1.88 -2.29
C VAL A 28 -0.39 1.95 -0.98
N ARG A 29 -1.02 3.10 -0.69
CA ARG A 29 -1.82 3.29 0.53
C ARG A 29 -3.06 2.41 0.59
N LYS A 30 -3.72 2.19 -0.55
CA LYS A 30 -4.94 1.36 -0.62
C LYS A 30 -4.62 -0.14 -0.53
N ARG A 31 -3.40 -0.54 -0.90
CA ARG A 31 -2.95 -1.95 -0.90
C ARG A 31 -1.53 -2.10 -0.33
N PRO A 32 -1.29 -1.73 0.93
CA PRO A 32 0.05 -1.73 1.52
C PRO A 32 0.66 -3.14 1.58
N GLY A 33 -0.17 -4.18 1.69
CA GLY A 33 0.28 -5.58 1.71
C GLY A 33 1.07 -6.00 0.47
N MET A 34 0.84 -5.36 -0.67
CA MET A 34 1.60 -5.62 -1.90
C MET A 34 3.04 -5.07 -1.85
N TYR A 35 3.28 -4.06 -1.02
CA TYR A 35 4.53 -3.31 -0.97
C TYR A 35 5.36 -3.66 0.27
N VAL A 36 4.72 -3.71 1.44
CA VAL A 36 5.40 -3.87 2.74
C VAL A 36 4.96 -5.13 3.49
N GLY A 37 4.29 -6.05 2.78
CA GLY A 37 3.90 -7.37 3.31
C GLY A 37 2.75 -7.36 4.32
N GLY A 38 2.18 -6.20 4.67
CA GLY A 38 1.01 -6.13 5.54
C GLY A 38 0.79 -4.75 6.16
N THR A 39 0.16 -4.73 7.33
CA THR A 39 -0.03 -3.53 8.18
C THR A 39 0.18 -3.88 9.67
N ASP A 40 0.80 -5.02 9.95
CA ASP A 40 1.10 -5.46 11.30
C ASP A 40 2.46 -4.92 11.78
N ILE A 41 2.90 -5.36 12.97
CA ILE A 41 4.17 -4.94 13.55
C ILE A 41 5.38 -5.30 12.67
N ARG A 42 5.30 -6.38 11.87
CA ARG A 42 6.39 -6.77 10.97
C ARG A 42 6.47 -5.82 9.79
N ALA A 43 5.32 -5.47 9.21
CA ALA A 43 5.23 -4.46 8.16
C ALA A 43 5.73 -3.09 8.64
N LEU A 44 5.47 -2.71 9.90
CA LEU A 44 6.01 -1.48 10.49
C LEU A 44 7.54 -1.48 10.52
N HIS A 45 8.17 -2.57 10.98
CA HIS A 45 9.63 -2.68 10.97
C HIS A 45 10.20 -2.72 9.56
N HIS A 46 9.46 -3.28 8.58
CA HIS A 46 9.85 -3.30 7.18
C HIS A 46 10.08 -1.88 6.63
N LEU A 47 9.24 -0.91 7.03
CA LEU A 47 9.43 0.49 6.64
C LEU A 47 10.78 1.06 7.10
N ILE A 48 11.22 0.67 8.30
CA ILE A 48 12.54 1.08 8.83
C ILE A 48 13.64 0.39 8.03
N TYR A 49 13.50 -0.91 7.75
CA TYR A 49 14.48 -1.66 6.98
C TYR A 49 14.69 -1.08 5.59
N GLU A 50 13.64 -0.69 4.87
CA GLU A 50 13.79 -0.05 3.55
C GLU A 50 14.68 1.20 3.58
N VAL A 51 14.55 2.03 4.62
CA VAL A 51 15.39 3.24 4.75
C VAL A 51 16.82 2.89 5.15
N VAL A 52 16.99 1.91 6.04
CA VAL A 52 18.30 1.43 6.47
C VAL A 52 19.03 0.72 5.35
N ASP A 53 18.35 -0.10 4.54
CA ASP A 53 18.93 -0.84 3.42
C ASP A 53 19.43 0.12 2.33
N ASN A 54 18.66 1.16 1.99
CA ASN A 54 19.15 2.23 1.12
C ASN A 54 20.41 2.92 1.69
N SER A 55 20.49 3.07 3.02
CA SER A 55 21.67 3.63 3.68
C SER A 55 22.87 2.67 3.63
N ILE A 56 22.62 1.36 3.73
CA ILE A 56 23.63 0.31 3.58
C ILE A 56 24.16 0.26 2.14
N ASP A 57 23.31 0.43 1.13
CA ASP A 57 23.72 0.51 -0.28
C ASP A 57 24.73 1.65 -0.51
N GLU A 58 24.50 2.81 0.11
CA GLU A 58 25.44 3.92 0.06
C GLU A 58 26.77 3.61 0.78
N ALA A 59 26.71 2.86 1.88
CA ALA A 59 27.90 2.41 2.60
C ALA A 59 28.71 1.39 1.78
N LEU A 60 28.03 0.43 1.15
CA LEU A 60 28.64 -0.55 0.24
C LEU A 60 29.29 0.12 -0.97
N ALA A 61 28.74 1.25 -1.43
CA ALA A 61 29.31 2.06 -2.49
C ALA A 61 30.44 3.01 -2.01
N GLY A 62 30.81 2.97 -0.73
CA GLY A 62 31.88 3.79 -0.15
C GLY A 62 31.52 5.26 0.03
N ARG A 63 30.22 5.60 0.04
CA ARG A 63 29.71 6.99 0.18
C ARG A 63 29.11 7.28 1.55
N CYS A 64 28.92 6.28 2.39
CA CYS A 64 28.45 6.39 3.77
C CYS A 64 29.40 5.62 4.69
N ASP A 65 29.81 6.23 5.80
CA ASP A 65 30.71 5.66 6.81
C ASP A 65 30.01 5.42 8.17
N HIS A 66 28.85 6.04 8.39
CA HIS A 66 28.10 5.95 9.62
C HIS A 66 26.58 6.02 9.38
N ILE A 67 25.84 5.05 9.93
CA ILE A 67 24.37 5.01 9.91
C ILE A 67 23.88 5.13 11.36
N LEU A 68 23.07 6.15 11.66
CA LEU A 68 22.48 6.39 12.97
C LEU A 68 20.96 6.20 12.90
N VAL A 69 20.42 5.30 13.72
CA VAL A 69 18.97 5.11 13.88
C VAL A 69 18.56 5.63 15.26
N THR A 70 17.58 6.53 15.29
CA THR A 70 17.04 7.09 16.55
C THR A 70 15.56 6.80 16.63
N LEU A 71 15.11 6.25 17.74
CA LEU A 71 13.69 6.16 18.09
C LEU A 71 13.34 7.39 18.92
N HIS A 72 12.33 8.12 18.47
CA HIS A 72 11.82 9.30 19.16
C HIS A 72 10.66 8.92 20.08
N ASP A 73 10.37 9.76 21.06
CA ASP A 73 9.34 9.54 22.09
C ASP A 73 7.92 9.96 21.65
N ASP A 74 7.77 10.61 20.50
CA ASP A 74 6.50 11.10 19.93
C ASP A 74 5.70 10.03 19.17
#